data_AF-A0AAE6ZCC7-F1
#
_entry.id   AF-A0AAE6ZCC7-F1
#
_cell.length_a   1.000
_cell.length_b   1.000
_cell.length_c   1.000
_cell.angle_alpha   90.00
_cell.angle_beta   90.00
_cell.angle_gamma   90.00
#
_symmetry.space_group_name_H-M   'P 1'
#
loop_
_entity.id
_entity.type
_entity.pdbx_description
1 polymer ?
#
loop_
_entity_poly.entity_id
_entity_poly.type
_entity_poly.pdbx_seq_one_letter_code
_entity_poly.pdbx_strand_id
1 'polypeptide(L)'
;METDLTYLPPHLPVPEDDGACDHLSGIQIPAVQLPSTDGTKVSLRDIPGRLVIYCYPMTGPSHIPLPPGWDEIPGARGCTPQACSFRDHYQELQKYRRRAGISEGYYQVKLLLFTFAG
;
A
#
# COMPACT_ATOMS: atom_id res chain seq x y z
N MET A 1 25.99 -5.97 3.94
CA MET A 1 25.54 -4.93 4.90
C MET A 1 24.03 -5.00 4.92
N GLU A 2 23.41 -4.92 6.10
CA GLU A 2 21.94 -4.86 6.22
C GLU A 2 21.47 -3.49 5.71
N THR A 3 20.34 -3.47 5.00
CA THR A 3 19.80 -2.23 4.41
C THR A 3 18.70 -1.70 5.31
N ASP A 4 18.90 -0.53 5.90
CA ASP A 4 17.81 0.16 6.58
C ASP A 4 16.73 0.54 5.54
N LEU A 5 15.54 -0.05 5.72
CA LEU A 5 14.37 0.20 4.88
C LEU A 5 13.48 1.31 5.46
N THR A 6 13.74 1.80 6.67
CA THR A 6 13.04 2.94 7.27
C THR A 6 13.72 4.27 6.94
N TYR A 7 15.03 4.25 6.71
CA TYR A 7 15.76 5.36 6.11
C TYR A 7 15.43 5.51 4.63
N LEU A 8 15.05 6.73 4.23
CA LEU A 8 14.82 7.12 2.84
C LEU A 8 16.03 7.95 2.35
N PRO A 9 16.85 7.43 1.40
CA PRO A 9 17.97 8.17 0.85
C PRO A 9 17.57 9.53 0.24
N PRO A 10 18.41 10.57 0.34
CA PRO A 10 18.21 11.81 -0.39
C PRO A 10 18.41 11.59 -1.89
N HIS A 11 17.82 12.46 -2.71
CA HIS A 11 17.94 12.47 -4.18
C HIS A 11 17.38 11.24 -4.92
N LEU A 12 16.47 10.48 -4.31
CA LEU A 12 15.67 9.49 -5.03
C LEU A 12 14.79 10.17 -6.11
N PRO A 13 14.51 9.50 -7.24
CA PRO A 13 13.58 9.98 -8.24
C PRO A 13 12.16 10.08 -7.66
N VAL A 14 11.53 11.23 -7.87
CA VAL A 14 10.16 11.51 -7.43
C VAL A 14 9.19 10.93 -8.47
N PRO A 15 8.12 10.21 -8.08
CA PRO A 15 7.05 9.84 -9.01
C PRO A 15 6.43 11.07 -9.66
N GLU A 16 6.41 11.10 -10.99
CA GLU A 16 5.65 12.09 -11.76
C GLU A 16 4.20 11.61 -11.91
N ASP A 17 3.25 12.54 -11.96
CA ASP A 17 1.86 12.23 -12.27
C ASP A 17 1.70 12.09 -13.78
N ASP A 18 1.49 10.85 -14.23
CA ASP A 18 1.37 10.49 -15.65
C ASP A 18 -0.09 10.47 -16.16
N GLY A 19 -1.06 10.76 -15.28
CA GLY A 19 -2.49 10.71 -15.59
C GLY A 19 -3.03 9.30 -15.86
N ALA A 20 -2.24 8.23 -15.68
CA ALA A 20 -2.66 6.86 -16.00
C ALA A 20 -3.89 6.42 -15.17
N CYS A 21 -4.10 7.03 -13.99
CA CYS A 21 -5.21 6.75 -13.10
C CYS A 21 -6.44 7.67 -13.28
N ASP A 22 -6.39 8.71 -14.14
CA ASP A 22 -7.47 9.71 -14.25
C ASP A 22 -8.84 9.09 -14.55
N HIS A 23 -8.83 8.08 -15.42
CA HIS A 23 -10.00 7.32 -15.85
C HIS A 23 -10.72 6.56 -14.72
N LEU A 24 -10.11 6.40 -13.53
CA LEU A 24 -10.70 5.71 -12.39
C LEU A 24 -11.70 6.59 -11.62
N SER A 25 -11.67 7.91 -11.81
CA SER A 25 -12.55 8.86 -11.12
C SER A 25 -14.03 8.62 -11.45
N GLY A 26 -14.83 8.29 -10.44
CA GLY A 26 -16.25 7.98 -10.59
C GLY A 26 -16.57 6.54 -11.04
N ILE A 27 -15.55 5.73 -11.37
CA ILE A 27 -15.74 4.32 -11.70
C ILE A 27 -16.10 3.52 -10.44
N GLN A 28 -17.08 2.62 -10.58
CA GLN A 28 -17.45 1.70 -9.51
C GLN A 28 -16.42 0.56 -9.41
N ILE A 29 -15.95 0.28 -8.19
CA ILE A 29 -15.05 -0.84 -7.94
C ILE A 29 -15.74 -2.17 -8.34
N PRO A 30 -15.09 -3.02 -9.16
CA PRO A 30 -15.67 -4.30 -9.57
C PRO A 30 -15.89 -5.22 -8.37
N ALA A 31 -16.87 -6.13 -8.48
CA ALA A 31 -17.17 -7.14 -7.45
C ALA A 31 -16.14 -8.28 -7.47
N VAL A 32 -14.87 -7.95 -7.21
CA VAL A 32 -13.76 -8.91 -7.11
C VAL A 32 -13.49 -9.26 -5.66
N GLN A 33 -13.35 -10.56 -5.38
CA GLN A 33 -12.92 -11.06 -4.07
C GLN A 33 -11.41 -11.27 -4.05
N LEU A 34 -10.72 -10.60 -3.14
CA LEU A 34 -9.28 -10.72 -2.93
C LEU A 34 -8.99 -11.58 -1.69
N PRO A 35 -7.93 -12.40 -1.68
CA PRO A 35 -7.48 -13.10 -0.47
C PRO A 35 -6.94 -12.10 0.56
N SER A 36 -7.17 -12.38 1.84
CA SER A 36 -6.72 -11.59 2.99
C SER A 36 -5.75 -12.39 3.87
N THR A 37 -4.85 -11.72 4.59
CA THR A 37 -3.86 -12.31 5.51
C THR A 37 -4.48 -13.01 6.73
N ASP A 38 -5.75 -12.77 7.02
CA ASP A 38 -6.52 -13.53 8.02
C ASP A 38 -7.13 -14.83 7.45
N GLY A 39 -6.77 -15.20 6.22
CA GLY A 39 -7.30 -16.38 5.51
C GLY A 39 -8.69 -16.18 4.92
N THR A 40 -9.32 -15.02 5.11
CA THR A 40 -10.64 -14.72 4.53
C THR A 40 -10.54 -14.21 3.10
N LYS A 41 -11.70 -14.00 2.46
CA LYS A 41 -11.81 -13.24 1.21
C LYS A 41 -12.54 -11.92 1.47
N VAL A 42 -12.00 -10.85 0.90
CA VAL A 42 -12.55 -9.49 1.03
C VAL A 42 -12.99 -9.01 -0.35
N SER A 43 -14.26 -8.60 -0.46
CA SER A 43 -14.79 -7.88 -1.62
C SER A 43 -14.67 -6.38 -1.36
N LEU A 44 -13.90 -5.68 -2.19
CA LEU A 44 -13.67 -4.24 -2.00
C LEU A 44 -14.94 -3.40 -2.19
N ARG A 45 -15.85 -3.89 -3.06
CA ARG A 45 -17.13 -3.25 -3.37
C ARG A 45 -18.10 -3.26 -2.18
N ASP A 46 -18.02 -4.29 -1.34
CA ASP A 46 -18.95 -4.50 -0.23
C ASP A 46 -18.46 -3.85 1.08
N ILE A 47 -17.36 -3.10 1.03
CA ILE A 47 -16.83 -2.33 2.14
C ILE A 47 -17.60 -1.00 2.26
N PRO A 48 -18.32 -0.75 3.37
CA PRO A 48 -19.05 0.50 3.55
C PRO A 48 -18.11 1.68 3.88
N GLY A 49 -18.44 2.84 3.31
CA GLY A 49 -17.74 4.10 3.54
C GLY A 49 -16.71 4.44 2.47
N ARG A 50 -15.86 5.44 2.72
CA ARG A 50 -14.69 5.73 1.88
C ARG A 50 -13.68 4.59 2.03
N LEU A 51 -13.02 4.19 0.96
CA LEU A 51 -11.93 3.22 1.01
C LEU A 51 -10.64 3.88 0.54
N VAL A 52 -9.60 3.88 1.38
CA VAL A 52 -8.22 4.16 0.96
C VAL A 52 -7.56 2.83 0.66
N ILE A 53 -7.01 2.73 -0.54
CA ILE A 53 -6.26 1.60 -1.05
C ILE A 53 -4.80 2.04 -1.14
N TYR A 54 -3.92 1.36 -0.41
CA TYR A 54 -2.47 1.51 -0.56
C TYR A 54 -1.90 0.30 -1.29
N CYS A 55 -1.21 0.58 -2.40
CA CYS A 55 -0.55 -0.37 -3.28
C CYS A 55 0.97 -0.16 -3.17
N TYR A 56 1.75 -1.24 -3.11
CA TYR A 56 3.21 -1.14 -3.08
C TYR A 56 3.90 -2.30 -3.80
N PRO A 57 5.10 -2.10 -4.37
CA PRO A 57 5.67 -3.02 -5.37
C PRO A 57 6.28 -4.31 -4.80
N MET A 58 6.70 -4.34 -3.53
CA MET A 58 7.32 -5.52 -2.92
C MET A 58 7.13 -5.56 -1.40
N THR A 59 6.82 -6.74 -0.85
CA THR A 59 7.13 -7.09 0.54
C THR A 59 8.42 -7.92 0.55
N GLY A 60 9.43 -7.50 1.32
CA GLY A 60 10.68 -8.25 1.49
C GLY A 60 11.20 -8.16 2.94
N PRO A 61 12.00 -9.13 3.41
CA PRO A 61 12.65 -9.04 4.71
C PRO A 61 13.78 -7.98 4.70
N SER A 62 13.95 -7.21 5.77
CA SER A 62 15.00 -6.18 5.90
C SER A 62 16.43 -6.71 5.75
N HIS A 63 16.64 -7.98 6.06
CA HIS A 63 17.94 -8.64 5.98
C HIS A 63 18.32 -9.13 4.57
N ILE A 64 17.42 -9.04 3.59
CA ILE A 64 17.73 -9.34 2.19
C ILE A 64 18.05 -8.04 1.45
N PRO A 65 19.19 -7.95 0.71
CA PRO A 65 19.49 -6.79 -0.11
C PRO A 65 18.39 -6.50 -1.13
N LEU A 66 18.12 -5.22 -1.38
CA LEU A 66 17.17 -4.81 -2.42
C LEU A 66 17.65 -5.26 -3.82
N PRO A 67 16.73 -5.49 -4.77
CA PRO A 67 17.11 -5.77 -6.15
C PRO A 67 18.01 -4.66 -6.75
N PRO A 68 18.95 -5.00 -7.65
CA PRO A 68 19.68 -3.99 -8.42
C PRO A 68 18.72 -3.03 -9.14
N GLY A 69 19.03 -1.73 -9.11
CA GLY A 69 18.18 -0.68 -9.69
C GLY A 69 16.93 -0.30 -8.88
N TRP A 70 16.70 -0.86 -7.69
CA TRP A 70 15.48 -0.55 -6.91
C TRP A 70 15.34 0.93 -6.54
N ASP A 71 16.44 1.60 -6.22
CA ASP A 71 16.46 3.03 -5.87
C ASP A 71 16.32 3.95 -7.11
N GLU A 72 16.40 3.39 -8.32
CA GLU A 72 16.16 4.10 -9.59
C GLU A 72 14.68 4.11 -9.98
N ILE A 73 13.85 3.26 -9.36
CA ILE A 73 12.40 3.19 -9.61
C ILE A 73 11.69 4.27 -8.77
N PRO A 74 11.00 5.25 -9.38
CA PRO A 74 10.33 6.32 -8.65
C PRO A 74 9.38 5.79 -7.57
N GLY A 75 9.56 6.25 -6.33
CA GLY A 75 8.72 5.88 -5.19
C GLY A 75 8.92 4.46 -4.62
N ALA A 76 9.64 3.55 -5.29
CA ALA A 76 9.75 2.14 -4.87
C ALA A 76 10.42 1.96 -3.50
N ARG A 77 11.36 2.86 -3.13
CA ARG A 77 12.02 2.86 -1.81
C ARG A 77 11.15 3.44 -0.69
N GLY A 78 10.10 4.20 -1.02
CA GLY A 78 9.19 4.83 -0.05
C GLY A 78 8.18 3.88 0.61
N CYS A 79 8.07 2.64 0.12
CA CYS A 79 6.96 1.75 0.51
C CYS A 79 6.98 1.34 1.99
N THR A 80 8.16 1.06 2.55
CA THR A 80 8.35 0.69 3.96
C THR A 80 8.11 1.88 4.91
N PRO A 81 8.73 3.07 4.74
CA PRO A 81 8.47 4.19 5.63
C PRO A 81 7.02 4.66 5.54
N GLN A 82 6.37 4.59 4.37
CA GLN A 82 4.95 4.90 4.24
C GLN A 82 4.05 3.88 4.96
N ALA A 83 4.34 2.57 4.86
CA ALA A 83 3.62 1.54 5.62
C ALA A 83 3.81 1.69 7.14
N CYS A 84 5.02 2.04 7.60
CA CYS A 84 5.27 2.41 8.99
C CYS A 84 4.47 3.65 9.40
N SER A 85 4.45 4.72 8.59
CA SER A 85 3.65 5.92 8.86
C SER A 85 2.16 5.61 9.01
N PHE A 86 1.60 4.73 8.17
CA PHE A 86 0.21 4.28 8.31
C PHE A 86 -0.06 3.51 9.61
N ARG A 87 0.90 2.66 10.05
CA ARG A 87 0.85 1.94 11.33
C ARG A 87 0.94 2.92 12.51
N ASP A 88 1.85 3.88 12.45
CA ASP A 88 2.17 4.76 13.57
C ASP A 88 1.07 5.82 13.76
N HIS A 89 0.48 6.32 12.67
CA HIS A 89 -0.73 7.14 12.69
C HIS A 89 -2.03 6.33 12.76
N TYR A 90 -2.00 5.00 12.95
CA TYR A 90 -3.21 4.17 12.95
C TYR A 90 -4.23 4.59 14.02
N GLN A 91 -3.80 5.09 15.19
CA GLN A 91 -4.72 5.62 16.21
C GLN A 91 -5.40 6.92 15.79
N GLU A 92 -4.74 7.74 14.99
CA GLU A 92 -5.30 8.97 14.43
C GLU A 92 -6.27 8.65 13.29
N LEU A 93 -5.86 7.78 12.36
CA LEU A 93 -6.70 7.24 11.29
C LEU A 93 -7.94 6.50 11.86
N GLN A 94 -7.83 5.84 13.01
CA GLN A 94 -8.95 5.23 13.73
C GLN A 94 -10.02 6.23 14.20
N LYS A 95 -9.67 7.51 14.48
CA LYS A 95 -10.67 8.56 14.75
C LYS A 95 -11.57 8.80 13.53
N TYR A 96 -11.08 8.42 12.35
CA TYR A 96 -11.79 8.45 11.08
C TYR A 96 -12.31 7.06 10.60
N ARG A 97 -12.14 6.00 11.43
CA ARG A 97 -12.92 4.73 11.54
C ARG A 97 -13.30 4.01 10.22
N ARG A 98 -12.71 2.84 9.85
CA ARG A 98 -11.98 1.78 10.59
C ARG A 98 -11.33 0.74 9.61
N ARG A 99 -10.87 -0.42 10.13
CA ARG A 99 -10.52 -1.72 9.48
C ARG A 99 -9.50 -1.74 8.32
N ALA A 100 -8.35 -2.37 8.60
CA ALA A 100 -7.39 -2.83 7.61
C ALA A 100 -7.46 -4.35 7.37
N GLY A 101 -7.28 -4.73 6.11
CA GLY A 101 -6.91 -6.07 5.66
C GLY A 101 -5.71 -5.94 4.73
N ILE A 102 -4.84 -6.95 4.73
CA ILE A 102 -3.68 -7.05 3.84
C ILE A 102 -3.96 -8.19 2.88
N SER A 103 -3.75 -8.03 1.57
CA SER A 103 -3.77 -9.15 0.61
C SER A 103 -2.38 -9.70 0.37
N GLU A 104 -2.20 -11.03 0.33
CA GLU A 104 -0.88 -11.65 0.13
C GLU A 104 -0.69 -12.24 -1.27
N GLY A 105 0.46 -11.91 -1.88
CA GLY A 105 1.09 -12.71 -2.92
C GLY A 105 2.57 -12.34 -3.05
N TYR A 106 3.44 -13.32 -3.26
CA TYR A 106 4.84 -13.06 -3.59
C TYR A 106 4.91 -12.35 -4.96
N TYR A 107 5.62 -11.22 -5.02
CA TYR A 107 5.67 -10.30 -6.17
C TYR A 107 4.32 -9.69 -6.60
N GLN A 108 3.29 -9.75 -5.75
CA GLN A 108 2.00 -9.12 -6.02
C GLN A 108 1.82 -7.89 -5.14
N VAL A 109 1.23 -6.85 -5.71
CA VAL A 109 0.83 -5.63 -5.00
C VAL A 109 -0.03 -6.01 -3.80
N LYS A 110 0.49 -5.87 -2.58
CA LYS A 110 -0.33 -6.07 -1.38
C LYS A 110 -1.19 -4.83 -1.19
N LEU A 111 -2.49 -5.04 -1.08
CA LEU A 111 -3.47 -4.01 -0.79
C LEU A 111 -3.51 -3.80 0.72
N LEU A 112 -3.26 -2.58 1.20
CA LEU A 112 -3.62 -2.18 2.57
C LEU A 112 -4.85 -1.29 2.50
N LEU A 113 -5.91 -1.73 3.16
CA LEU A 113 -7.23 -1.08 3.13
C LEU A 113 -7.44 -0.19 4.37
N PHE A 114 -8.13 0.94 4.20
CA PHE A 114 -8.69 1.71 5.31
C PHE A 114 -10.08 2.19 4.94
N THR A 115 -11.09 1.86 5.74
CA THR A 115 -12.47 2.30 5.50
C THR A 115 -12.79 3.56 6.33
N PHE A 116 -13.70 4.43 5.89
CA PHE A 116 -14.16 5.59 6.65
C PHE A 116 -15.67 5.66 6.60
N ALA A 117 -16.34 5.40 7.72
CA ALA A 117 -17.79 5.60 7.83
C ALA A 117 -18.09 7.12 7.84
N GLY A 118 -19.00 7.56 6.96
CA GLY A 118 -19.58 8.91 6.97
C GLY A 118 -20.57 9.11 8.11
#